data_AF-A0A918LTK6-F1
#
_entry.id   AF-A0A918LTK6-F1
#
_cell.length_a   1.000
_cell.length_b   1.000
_cell.length_c   1.000
_cell.angle_alpha   90.00
_cell.angle_beta   90.00
_cell.angle_gamma   90.00
#
_symmetry.space_group_name_H-M   'P 1'
#
loop_
_entity.id
_entity.type
_entity.pdbx_description
1 polymer ?
#
loop_
_entity_poly.entity_id
_entity_poly.type
_entity_poly.pdbx_seq_one_letter_code
_entity_poly.pdbx_strand_id
1 'polypeptide(L)'
;MSDHHAEHADAWSEAEGAPAAPVAAGGVTPADAADAARLVSFGLQPKLLPARDAEYADLLRRYREEPAFARLADAVATGLGLVVLEVSPRAGMAVTAGEDSVFAVRMGDYARRASTDSADRFLHGLAHLAVAAMAFPRPEDLADDGYIGRLTVNGVDAFVRQACRRLEERAEEQGENTDPATDAPGLEAAWRIYARRSATGATKDARRLAGSTTGIVGKAVAFLTDSGFLQRTGDDAGGSYRTTARYQLQVRDMAGSAAMAELLDLGIVPVTDGSATLLPPPEGDDLELAADAGLPFHA
;
A
#
# COMPACT_ATOMS: atom_id res chain seq x y z
N MET A 1 -77.37 -10.00 -62.18
CA MET A 1 -75.96 -10.33 -62.45
C MET A 1 -75.14 -9.18 -61.92
N SER A 2 -74.48 -9.44 -60.79
CA SER A 2 -73.18 -8.93 -60.32
C SER A 2 -72.85 -7.44 -60.37
N ASP A 3 -72.11 -6.86 -59.44
CA ASP A 3 -71.75 -7.22 -58.06
C ASP A 3 -71.11 -5.95 -57.47
N HIS A 4 -71.05 -5.91 -56.15
CA HIS A 4 -70.63 -4.80 -55.32
C HIS A 4 -69.18 -4.33 -55.50
N HIS A 5 -68.99 -3.04 -55.20
CA HIS A 5 -67.78 -2.41 -54.64
C HIS A 5 -66.95 -3.35 -53.75
N ALA A 6 -65.65 -3.41 -54.02
CA ALA A 6 -64.65 -3.75 -53.01
C ALA A 6 -63.39 -2.89 -53.25
N GLU A 7 -63.13 -2.02 -52.30
CA GLU A 7 -61.90 -1.25 -52.13
C GLU A 7 -60.71 -2.21 -51.97
N HIS A 8 -59.65 -2.01 -52.75
CA HIS A 8 -58.32 -2.55 -52.43
C HIS A 8 -57.47 -1.40 -51.86
N ALA A 9 -57.55 -1.25 -50.53
CA ALA A 9 -56.58 -0.51 -49.74
C ALA A 9 -55.31 -1.37 -49.63
N ASP A 10 -54.37 -1.15 -50.54
CA ASP A 10 -53.06 -1.80 -50.48
C ASP A 10 -52.19 -1.18 -49.37
N ALA A 11 -51.98 -2.00 -48.34
CA ALA A 11 -50.72 -2.21 -47.65
C ALA A 11 -50.07 -1.01 -46.91
N TRP A 12 -50.71 -0.58 -45.82
CA TRP A 12 -49.98 -0.17 -44.62
C TRP A 12 -49.94 -1.36 -43.66
N SER A 13 -49.07 -2.33 -43.94
CA SER A 13 -48.68 -3.30 -42.92
C SER A 13 -47.76 -2.59 -41.95
N GLU A 14 -48.30 -2.17 -40.80
CA GLU A 14 -47.52 -1.84 -39.63
C GLU A 14 -46.53 -2.99 -39.41
N ALA A 15 -45.23 -2.69 -39.52
CA ALA A 15 -44.19 -3.61 -39.12
C ALA A 15 -44.28 -3.72 -37.60
N GLU A 16 -45.06 -4.71 -37.15
CA GLU A 16 -45.10 -5.19 -35.78
C GLU A 16 -43.67 -5.28 -35.27
N GLY A 17 -43.41 -4.49 -34.22
CA GLY A 17 -42.09 -4.35 -33.61
C GLY A 17 -41.54 -5.73 -33.27
N ALA A 18 -40.59 -6.19 -34.08
CA ALA A 18 -39.77 -7.32 -33.74
C ALA A 18 -39.20 -7.07 -32.34
N PRO A 19 -39.38 -7.98 -31.37
CA PRO A 19 -38.77 -7.80 -30.06
C PRO A 19 -37.28 -7.66 -30.29
N ALA A 20 -36.72 -6.52 -29.85
CA ALA A 20 -35.28 -6.29 -29.87
C ALA A 20 -34.63 -7.53 -29.24
N ALA A 21 -33.88 -8.28 -30.04
CA ALA A 21 -33.17 -9.44 -29.56
C ALA A 21 -32.40 -9.02 -28.31
N PRO A 22 -32.50 -9.76 -27.19
CA PRO A 22 -31.75 -9.41 -26.00
C PRO A 22 -30.29 -9.31 -26.42
N VAL A 23 -29.70 -8.13 -26.22
CA VAL A 23 -28.28 -7.89 -26.44
C VAL A 23 -27.60 -9.00 -25.66
N ALA A 24 -27.01 -9.96 -26.36
CA ALA A 24 -26.34 -11.08 -25.71
C ALA A 24 -25.17 -10.47 -24.95
N ALA A 25 -25.36 -10.22 -23.65
CA ALA A 25 -24.28 -9.97 -22.74
C ALA A 25 -23.39 -11.22 -22.86
N GLY A 26 -22.30 -11.11 -23.63
CA GLY A 26 -21.37 -12.20 -23.84
C GLY A 26 -20.96 -12.73 -22.48
N GLY A 27 -21.34 -13.96 -22.18
CA GLY A 27 -21.05 -14.58 -20.90
C GLY A 27 -19.54 -14.66 -20.70
N VAL A 28 -19.11 -14.60 -19.43
CA VAL A 28 -17.72 -14.83 -19.06
C VAL A 28 -17.29 -16.20 -19.61
N THR A 29 -16.21 -16.22 -20.38
CA THR A 29 -15.66 -17.43 -20.98
C THR A 29 -14.51 -17.99 -20.13
N PRO A 30 -14.14 -19.28 -20.30
CA PRO A 30 -12.93 -19.82 -19.67
C PRO A 30 -11.65 -19.07 -20.06
N ALA A 31 -11.60 -18.49 -21.27
CA ALA A 31 -10.47 -17.68 -21.70
C ALA A 31 -10.37 -16.38 -20.90
N ASP A 32 -11.51 -15.73 -20.59
CA ASP A 32 -11.52 -14.53 -19.76
C ASP A 32 -11.01 -14.82 -18.35
N ALA A 33 -11.35 -15.99 -17.79
CA ALA A 33 -10.85 -16.41 -16.49
C ALA A 33 -9.33 -16.68 -16.51
N ALA A 34 -8.82 -17.27 -17.59
CA ALA A 34 -7.40 -17.50 -17.78
C ALA A 34 -6.62 -16.17 -17.90
N ASP A 35 -7.13 -15.23 -18.71
CA ASP A 35 -6.58 -13.89 -18.89
C ASP A 35 -6.60 -13.08 -17.58
N ALA A 36 -7.69 -13.17 -16.81
CA ALA A 36 -7.81 -12.52 -15.52
C ALA A 36 -6.78 -13.07 -14.51
N ALA A 37 -6.63 -14.40 -14.44
CA ALA A 37 -5.61 -15.03 -13.61
C ALA A 37 -4.19 -14.69 -14.07
N ARG A 38 -3.98 -14.55 -15.39
CA ARG A 38 -2.72 -14.12 -15.98
C ARG A 38 -2.35 -12.70 -15.58
N LEU A 39 -3.31 -11.78 -15.60
CA LEU A 39 -3.12 -10.41 -15.13
C LEU A 39 -2.71 -10.37 -13.65
N VAL A 40 -3.39 -11.14 -12.79
CA VAL A 40 -3.01 -11.26 -11.36
C VAL A 40 -1.60 -11.85 -11.20
N SER A 41 -1.26 -12.86 -12.02
CA SER A 41 0.08 -13.44 -12.03
C SER A 41 1.17 -12.44 -12.44
N PHE A 42 0.87 -11.46 -13.29
CA PHE A 42 1.80 -10.36 -13.58
C PHE A 42 1.92 -9.38 -12.40
N GLY A 43 0.82 -9.08 -11.70
CA GLY A 43 0.84 -8.25 -10.49
C GLY A 43 1.72 -8.83 -9.38
N LEU A 44 1.74 -10.16 -9.25
CA LEU A 44 2.59 -10.90 -8.32
C LEU A 44 4.08 -10.94 -8.70
N GLN A 45 4.48 -10.42 -9.87
CA GLN A 45 5.88 -10.32 -10.29
C GLN A 45 6.44 -8.93 -9.95
N PRO A 46 7.26 -8.80 -8.90
CA PRO A 46 7.54 -7.48 -8.32
C PRO A 46 8.36 -6.54 -9.20
N LYS A 47 9.14 -7.10 -10.14
CA LYS A 47 10.01 -6.33 -11.05
C LYS A 47 9.49 -6.26 -12.49
N LEU A 48 8.41 -6.97 -12.81
CA LEU A 48 7.81 -6.91 -14.14
C LEU A 48 7.00 -5.61 -14.28
N LEU A 49 7.18 -4.92 -15.40
CA LEU A 49 6.49 -3.67 -15.71
C LEU A 49 5.68 -3.83 -17.00
N PRO A 50 4.49 -3.21 -17.10
CA PRO A 50 3.67 -3.26 -18.31
C PRO A 50 4.41 -2.77 -19.55
N ALA A 51 5.24 -1.72 -19.41
CA ALA A 51 6.04 -1.18 -20.51
C ALA A 51 7.09 -2.16 -21.08
N ARG A 52 7.34 -3.30 -20.42
CA ARG A 52 8.30 -4.32 -20.84
C ARG A 52 7.65 -5.62 -21.32
N ASP A 53 6.34 -5.71 -21.27
CA ASP A 53 5.59 -6.92 -21.61
C ASP A 53 4.26 -6.54 -22.29
N ALA A 54 4.14 -6.86 -23.57
CA ALA A 54 2.98 -6.48 -24.38
C ALA A 54 1.69 -7.19 -23.91
N GLU A 55 1.78 -8.46 -23.51
CA GLU A 55 0.64 -9.23 -22.98
C GLU A 55 0.12 -8.56 -21.70
N TYR A 56 1.03 -8.18 -20.81
CA TYR A 56 0.65 -7.46 -19.59
C TYR A 56 0.02 -6.10 -19.89
N ALA A 57 0.59 -5.32 -20.81
CA ALA A 57 0.03 -4.03 -21.22
C ALA A 57 -1.38 -4.17 -21.82
N ASP A 58 -1.61 -5.19 -22.63
CA ASP A 58 -2.91 -5.47 -23.25
C ASP A 58 -3.95 -5.90 -22.20
N LEU A 59 -3.60 -6.79 -21.28
CA LEU A 59 -4.51 -7.21 -20.20
C LEU A 59 -4.84 -6.05 -19.25
N LEU A 60 -3.90 -5.13 -18.99
CA LEU A 60 -4.16 -3.93 -18.20
C LEU A 60 -5.08 -2.94 -18.91
N ARG A 61 -4.89 -2.76 -20.22
CA ARG A 61 -5.81 -1.96 -21.03
C ARG A 61 -7.21 -2.57 -20.99
N ARG A 62 -7.30 -3.89 -21.19
CA ARG A 62 -8.54 -4.65 -21.11
C ARG A 62 -9.24 -4.48 -19.76
N TYR A 63 -8.52 -4.60 -18.65
CA TYR A 63 -9.04 -4.34 -17.30
C TYR A 63 -9.68 -2.95 -17.18
N ARG A 64 -9.02 -1.92 -17.74
CA ARG A 64 -9.50 -0.54 -17.64
C ARG A 64 -10.69 -0.23 -18.56
N GLU A 65 -10.80 -0.94 -19.68
CA GLU A 65 -11.81 -0.69 -20.72
C GLU A 65 -13.04 -1.61 -20.60
N GLU A 66 -12.89 -2.81 -20.03
CA GLU A 66 -13.95 -3.83 -19.93
C GLU A 66 -14.33 -4.12 -18.47
N PRO A 67 -15.42 -3.52 -17.94
CA PRO A 67 -15.81 -3.68 -16.53
C PRO A 67 -16.11 -5.13 -16.11
N ALA A 68 -16.55 -5.98 -17.05
CA ALA A 68 -16.79 -7.40 -16.76
C ALA A 68 -15.48 -8.17 -16.53
N PHE A 69 -14.45 -7.89 -17.32
CA PHE A 69 -13.11 -8.46 -17.16
C PHE A 69 -12.45 -7.94 -15.87
N ALA A 70 -12.62 -6.65 -15.54
CA ALA A 70 -12.14 -6.08 -14.28
C ALA A 70 -12.69 -6.82 -13.05
N ARG A 71 -14.02 -6.97 -12.97
CA ARG A 71 -14.67 -7.71 -11.87
C ARG A 71 -14.18 -9.16 -11.77
N LEU A 72 -13.89 -9.80 -12.89
CA LEU A 72 -13.35 -11.16 -12.91
C LEU A 72 -11.92 -11.21 -12.35
N ALA A 73 -11.05 -10.29 -12.76
CA ALA A 73 -9.69 -10.17 -12.23
C ALA A 73 -9.69 -9.85 -10.73
N ASP A 74 -10.56 -8.96 -10.27
CA ASP A 74 -10.74 -8.65 -8.85
C ASP A 74 -11.23 -9.86 -8.05
N ALA A 75 -12.17 -10.64 -8.60
CA ALA A 75 -12.64 -11.86 -7.98
C ALA A 75 -11.52 -12.91 -7.87
N VAL A 76 -10.68 -13.06 -8.89
CA VAL A 76 -9.51 -13.94 -8.85
C VAL A 76 -8.50 -13.48 -7.79
N ALA A 77 -8.17 -12.18 -7.76
CA ALA A 77 -7.27 -11.62 -6.76
C ALA A 77 -7.81 -11.85 -5.34
N THR A 78 -9.09 -11.55 -5.12
CA THR A 78 -9.78 -11.74 -3.84
C THR A 78 -9.78 -13.22 -3.42
N GLY A 79 -10.04 -14.13 -4.36
CA GLY A 79 -9.99 -15.58 -4.11
C GLY A 79 -8.60 -16.10 -3.72
N LEU A 80 -7.55 -15.38 -4.09
CA LEU A 80 -6.16 -15.64 -3.68
C LEU A 80 -5.78 -14.92 -2.36
N GLY A 81 -6.71 -14.20 -1.74
CA GLY A 81 -6.46 -13.37 -0.56
C GLY A 81 -5.61 -12.14 -0.86
N LEU A 82 -5.72 -11.59 -2.08
CA LEU A 82 -5.03 -10.37 -2.50
C LEU A 82 -6.02 -9.20 -2.52
N VAL A 83 -5.53 -8.03 -2.12
CA VAL A 83 -6.24 -6.76 -2.23
C VAL A 83 -5.60 -5.98 -3.38
N VAL A 84 -6.41 -5.56 -4.35
CA VAL A 84 -5.96 -4.73 -5.48
C VAL A 84 -5.90 -3.28 -5.01
N LEU A 85 -4.70 -2.72 -4.94
CA LEU A 85 -4.48 -1.33 -4.51
C LEU A 85 -4.71 -0.35 -5.66
N GLU A 86 -4.19 -0.69 -6.84
CA GLU A 86 -4.32 0.13 -8.04
C GLU A 86 -4.12 -0.73 -9.29
N VAL A 87 -4.79 -0.37 -10.37
CA VAL A 87 -4.50 -0.92 -11.71
C VAL A 87 -4.24 0.24 -12.68
N SER A 88 -2.98 0.45 -13.03
CA SER A 88 -2.58 1.58 -13.90
C SER A 88 -1.40 1.23 -14.82
N PRO A 89 -1.16 2.01 -15.89
CA PRO A 89 0.03 1.83 -16.71
C PRO A 89 1.35 2.04 -15.96
N ARG A 90 1.35 2.89 -14.91
CA ARG A 90 2.56 3.20 -14.14
C ARG A 90 2.90 2.11 -13.12
N ALA A 91 1.89 1.61 -12.41
CA ALA A 91 2.06 0.64 -11.33
C ALA A 91 1.89 -0.80 -11.80
N GLY A 92 1.20 -1.00 -12.93
CA GLY A 92 0.63 -2.29 -13.31
C GLY A 92 -0.59 -2.62 -12.45
N MET A 93 -0.85 -3.91 -12.24
CA MET A 93 -1.75 -4.39 -11.20
C MET A 93 -0.97 -4.47 -9.89
N ALA A 94 -1.11 -3.43 -9.07
CA ALA A 94 -0.51 -3.38 -7.74
C ALA A 94 -1.44 -4.11 -6.76
N VAL A 95 -0.92 -5.15 -6.13
CA VAL A 95 -1.63 -5.96 -5.14
C VAL A 95 -0.86 -6.00 -3.83
N THR A 96 -1.60 -6.02 -2.72
CA THR A 96 -1.08 -6.39 -1.40
C THR A 96 -1.77 -7.68 -0.93
N ALA A 97 -1.14 -8.36 0.02
CA ALA A 97 -1.73 -9.55 0.62
C ALA A 97 -2.63 -9.15 1.79
N GLY A 98 -3.83 -9.72 1.88
CA GLY A 98 -4.66 -9.61 3.08
C GLY A 98 -4.04 -10.34 4.29
N GLU A 99 -4.54 -10.09 5.49
CA GLU A 99 -3.97 -10.60 6.76
C GLU A 99 -3.86 -12.14 6.81
N ASP A 100 -4.87 -12.83 6.26
CA ASP A 100 -4.96 -14.29 6.21
C ASP A 100 -4.42 -14.90 4.90
N SER A 101 -3.84 -14.07 4.03
CA SER A 101 -3.34 -14.52 2.73
C SER A 101 -2.11 -15.41 2.86
N VAL A 102 -2.02 -16.43 2.01
CA VAL A 102 -0.79 -17.23 1.87
C VAL A 102 0.37 -16.43 1.27
N PHE A 103 0.06 -15.29 0.64
CA PHE A 103 1.04 -14.36 0.09
C PHE A 103 1.50 -13.32 1.13
N ALA A 104 0.90 -13.28 2.32
CA ALA A 104 1.29 -12.35 3.37
C ALA A 104 2.72 -12.63 3.81
N VAL A 105 3.63 -11.69 3.53
CA VAL A 105 4.98 -11.73 4.07
C VAL A 105 4.91 -11.29 5.53
N ARG A 106 4.79 -12.25 6.44
CA ARG A 106 4.86 -11.93 7.87
C ARG A 106 6.29 -11.46 8.19
N MET A 107 6.42 -10.33 8.88
CA MET A 107 7.74 -9.85 9.33
C MET A 107 8.47 -10.88 10.19
N GLY A 108 7.75 -11.79 10.87
CA GLY A 108 8.35 -12.95 11.54
C GLY A 108 9.04 -13.93 10.59
N ASP A 109 8.53 -14.13 9.38
CA ASP A 109 9.14 -14.98 8.34
C ASP A 109 10.31 -14.30 7.63
N TYR A 110 10.17 -13.02 7.31
CA TYR A 110 11.27 -12.21 6.79
C TYR A 110 12.42 -12.14 7.80
N ALA A 111 12.11 -11.79 9.04
CA ALA A 111 13.10 -11.62 10.07
C ALA A 111 13.73 -12.96 10.46
N ARG A 112 12.98 -14.09 10.53
CA ARG A 112 13.59 -15.43 10.67
C ARG A 112 14.62 -15.76 9.59
N ARG A 113 14.37 -15.32 8.34
CA ARG A 113 15.32 -15.49 7.22
C ARG A 113 16.50 -14.51 7.28
N ALA A 114 16.30 -13.31 7.86
CA ALA A 114 17.31 -12.26 7.94
C ALA A 114 18.18 -12.29 9.22
N SER A 115 17.63 -12.73 10.36
CA SER A 115 18.30 -12.94 11.65
C SER A 115 17.44 -13.75 12.65
N THR A 116 18.07 -14.67 13.39
CA THR A 116 17.40 -15.45 14.44
C THR A 116 17.16 -14.65 15.72
N ASP A 117 17.85 -13.52 15.92
CA ASP A 117 17.77 -12.68 17.12
C ASP A 117 16.56 -11.73 17.07
N SER A 118 15.75 -11.72 18.14
CA SER A 118 14.59 -10.83 18.33
C SER A 118 14.95 -9.34 18.20
N ALA A 119 16.11 -8.92 18.69
CA ALA A 119 16.57 -7.54 18.60
C ALA A 119 16.82 -7.13 17.14
N ASP A 120 17.42 -8.01 16.34
CA ASP A 120 17.62 -7.74 14.91
C ASP A 120 16.29 -7.63 14.16
N ARG A 121 15.24 -8.37 14.53
CA ARG A 121 13.92 -8.26 13.89
C ARG A 121 13.31 -6.88 14.08
N PHE A 122 13.38 -6.35 15.31
CA PHE A 122 12.92 -5.00 15.62
C PHE A 122 13.68 -3.97 14.77
N LEU A 123 15.01 -4.08 14.68
CA LEU A 123 15.84 -3.14 13.92
C LEU A 123 15.54 -3.18 12.42
N HIS A 124 15.17 -4.35 11.86
CA HIS A 124 14.67 -4.41 10.49
C HIS A 124 13.31 -3.70 10.35
N GLY A 125 12.37 -3.92 11.27
CA GLY A 125 11.10 -3.18 11.29
C GLY A 125 11.32 -1.65 11.32
N LEU A 126 12.21 -1.18 12.21
CA LEU A 126 12.58 0.22 12.30
C LEU A 126 13.22 0.74 11.01
N ALA A 127 14.09 -0.05 10.37
CA ALA A 127 14.69 0.31 9.09
C ALA A 127 13.64 0.48 7.99
N HIS A 128 12.65 -0.42 7.91
CA HIS A 128 11.55 -0.30 6.93
C HIS A 128 10.71 0.96 7.17
N LEU A 129 10.38 1.27 8.42
CA LEU A 129 9.66 2.49 8.78
C LEU A 129 10.46 3.75 8.42
N ALA A 130 11.76 3.76 8.75
CA ALA A 130 12.65 4.87 8.42
C ALA A 130 12.80 5.08 6.91
N VAL A 131 12.87 4.00 6.12
CA VAL A 131 12.86 4.08 4.66
C VAL A 131 11.57 4.73 4.17
N ALA A 132 10.41 4.32 4.68
CA ALA A 132 9.12 4.90 4.29
C ALA A 132 9.04 6.39 4.65
N ALA A 133 9.42 6.75 5.88
CA ALA A 133 9.39 8.13 6.38
C ALA A 133 10.35 9.06 5.61
N MET A 134 11.55 8.59 5.27
CA MET A 134 12.48 9.36 4.44
C MET A 134 12.06 9.43 2.97
N ALA A 135 11.46 8.35 2.47
CA ALA A 135 10.99 8.28 1.10
C ALA A 135 9.79 9.19 0.87
N PHE A 136 8.91 9.35 1.86
CA PHE A 136 7.71 10.19 1.79
C PHE A 136 7.59 11.04 3.07
N PRO A 137 8.37 12.14 3.17
CA PRO A 137 8.41 12.95 4.39
C PRO A 137 7.10 13.65 4.73
N ARG A 138 6.25 13.87 3.72
CA ARG A 138 4.98 14.58 3.88
C ARG A 138 3.81 13.72 3.38
N PRO A 139 2.62 13.80 3.99
CA PRO A 139 1.45 13.06 3.52
C PRO A 139 1.10 13.32 2.05
N GLU A 140 1.29 14.55 1.56
CA GLU A 140 1.05 14.91 0.16
C GLU A 140 1.98 14.16 -0.82
N ASP A 141 3.17 13.75 -0.38
CA ASP A 141 4.10 12.98 -1.20
C ASP A 141 3.55 11.57 -1.49
N LEU A 142 2.63 11.05 -0.66
CA LEU A 142 1.92 9.78 -0.90
C LEU A 142 0.73 9.94 -1.86
N ALA A 143 0.19 11.16 -1.99
CA ALA A 143 -0.93 11.47 -2.86
C ALA A 143 -0.48 11.91 -4.27
N ASP A 144 0.75 12.40 -4.42
CA ASP A 144 1.31 12.84 -5.70
C ASP A 144 1.90 11.66 -6.50
N ASP A 145 1.20 11.21 -7.54
CA ASP A 145 1.66 10.14 -8.44
C ASP A 145 2.96 10.45 -9.19
N GLY A 146 3.34 11.72 -9.31
CA GLY A 146 4.59 12.19 -9.91
C GLY A 146 5.77 12.21 -8.94
N TYR A 147 5.52 12.08 -7.64
CA TYR A 147 6.56 12.16 -6.63
C TYR A 147 7.48 10.93 -6.66
N ILE A 148 8.79 11.18 -6.57
CA ILE A 148 9.82 10.14 -6.53
C ILE A 148 10.75 10.40 -5.34
N GLY A 149 10.55 9.60 -4.30
CA GLY A 149 11.41 9.58 -3.12
C GLY A 149 12.80 9.05 -3.47
N ARG A 150 13.82 9.63 -2.83
CA ARG A 150 15.23 9.23 -3.02
C ARG A 150 15.89 9.06 -1.66
N LEU A 151 16.71 8.03 -1.54
CA LEU A 151 17.39 7.70 -0.28
C LEU A 151 18.71 6.98 -0.50
N THR A 152 19.53 6.98 0.54
CA THR A 152 20.75 6.18 0.64
C THR A 152 20.75 5.40 1.94
N VAL A 153 21.48 4.28 1.98
CA VAL A 153 21.58 3.47 3.21
C VAL A 153 22.14 4.29 4.37
N ASN A 154 23.19 5.08 4.12
CA ASN A 154 23.76 5.94 5.15
C ASN A 154 22.81 7.07 5.57
N GLY A 155 22.01 7.59 4.63
CA GLY A 155 20.99 8.60 4.94
C GLY A 155 19.92 8.05 5.89
N VAL A 156 19.47 6.82 5.66
CA VAL A 156 18.52 6.12 6.54
C VAL A 156 19.13 5.86 7.92
N ASP A 157 20.37 5.38 7.99
CA ASP A 157 21.03 5.20 9.30
C ASP A 157 21.14 6.53 10.08
N ALA A 158 21.54 7.61 9.40
CA ALA A 158 21.66 8.92 10.01
C ALA A 158 20.32 9.46 10.51
N PHE A 159 19.24 9.26 9.73
CA PHE A 159 17.89 9.63 10.12
C PHE A 159 17.42 8.89 11.37
N VAL A 160 17.59 7.56 11.42
CA VAL A 160 17.22 6.77 12.61
C VAL A 160 17.98 7.27 13.84
N ARG A 161 19.29 7.53 13.71
CA ARG A 161 20.10 8.08 14.82
C ARG A 161 19.61 9.46 15.28
N GLN A 162 19.18 10.32 14.36
CA GLN A 162 18.62 11.62 14.71
C GLN A 162 17.27 11.48 15.41
N ALA A 163 16.42 10.56 14.96
CA ALA A 163 15.15 10.25 15.62
C ALA A 163 15.37 9.72 17.04
N CYS A 164 16.33 8.80 17.24
CA CYS A 164 16.73 8.33 18.56
C CYS A 164 17.14 9.48 19.49
N ARG A 165 18.00 10.40 19.02
CA ARG A 165 18.42 11.56 19.83
C ARG A 165 17.26 12.47 20.24
N ARG A 166 16.33 12.74 19.31
CA ARG A 166 15.12 13.54 19.57
C ARG A 166 14.21 12.90 20.62
N LEU A 167 14.10 11.57 20.61
CA LEU A 167 13.34 10.84 21.63
C LEU A 167 14.02 10.93 23.01
N GLU A 168 15.35 10.89 23.06
CA GLU A 168 16.12 11.10 24.30
C GLU A 168 15.88 12.48 24.90
N GLU A 169 16.07 13.52 24.08
CA GLU A 169 15.87 14.92 24.47
C GLU A 169 14.45 15.12 25.04
N ARG A 170 13.43 14.57 24.38
CA ARG A 170 12.04 14.69 24.81
C ARG A 170 11.77 13.97 26.13
N ALA A 171 12.30 12.76 26.31
CA ALA A 171 12.10 12.00 27.55
C ALA A 171 12.79 12.69 28.74
N GLU A 172 13.97 13.27 28.52
CA GLU A 172 14.67 14.11 29.50
C GLU A 172 13.85 15.36 29.88
N GLU A 173 13.27 16.05 28.90
CA GLU A 173 12.41 17.23 29.11
C GLU A 173 11.14 16.89 29.91
N GLN A 174 10.57 15.70 29.69
CA GLN A 174 9.35 15.24 30.35
C GLN A 174 9.61 14.67 31.76
N GLY A 175 10.87 14.58 32.18
CA GLY A 175 11.26 13.99 33.47
C GLY A 175 10.90 12.51 33.57
N GLU A 176 10.67 11.84 32.43
CA GLU A 176 10.41 10.42 32.38
C GLU A 176 11.71 9.71 32.78
N ASN A 177 11.63 8.81 33.76
CA ASN A 177 12.77 7.98 34.09
C ASN A 177 13.03 7.07 32.91
N THR A 178 13.99 7.45 32.07
CA THR A 178 14.37 6.67 30.91
C THR A 178 15.04 5.35 31.30
N ASP A 179 15.39 5.11 32.57
CA ASP A 179 15.92 3.82 33.03
C ASP A 179 14.81 2.77 33.09
N PRO A 180 14.92 1.61 32.40
CA PRO A 180 13.78 0.73 32.18
C PRO A 180 13.27 0.14 33.50
N ALA A 181 11.97 0.29 33.77
CA ALA A 181 11.28 -0.55 34.73
C ALA A 181 11.33 -2.01 34.23
N THR A 182 11.60 -2.96 35.12
CA THR A 182 11.79 -4.39 34.81
C THR A 182 10.60 -5.02 34.05
N ASP A 183 9.43 -4.37 34.09
CA ASP A 183 8.16 -4.91 33.59
C ASP A 183 7.57 -4.18 32.36
N ALA A 184 8.30 -3.23 31.72
CA ALA A 184 7.81 -2.49 30.53
C ALA A 184 8.79 -2.56 29.33
N PRO A 185 8.88 -3.69 28.61
CA PRO A 185 9.77 -3.84 27.46
C PRO A 185 9.06 -3.38 26.18
N GLY A 186 9.01 -2.08 25.90
CA GLY A 186 8.34 -1.58 24.70
C GLY A 186 8.92 -0.26 24.24
N LEU A 187 9.56 -0.25 23.07
CA LEU A 187 10.17 0.91 22.41
C LEU A 187 11.40 1.52 23.11
N GLU A 188 11.36 1.87 24.40
CA GLU A 188 12.45 2.59 25.10
C GLU A 188 13.80 1.86 25.11
N ALA A 189 13.74 0.55 25.36
CA ALA A 189 14.91 -0.32 25.27
C ALA A 189 15.47 -0.42 23.85
N ALA A 190 14.61 -0.26 22.84
CA ALA A 190 14.87 -0.64 21.46
C ALA A 190 15.60 0.46 20.67
N TRP A 191 15.27 1.74 20.87
CA TRP A 191 16.02 2.85 20.27
C TRP A 191 17.42 3.01 20.89
N ARG A 192 17.60 2.64 22.16
CA ARG A 192 18.92 2.55 22.81
C ARG A 192 19.78 1.39 22.30
N ILE A 193 19.18 0.25 21.96
CA ILE A 193 19.88 -0.84 21.28
C ILE A 193 20.45 -0.34 19.94
N TYR A 194 19.68 0.45 19.19
CA TYR A 194 20.16 1.07 17.96
C TYR A 194 21.31 2.06 18.24
N ALA A 195 21.12 2.98 19.20
CA ALA A 195 22.08 4.03 19.52
C ALA A 195 23.46 3.49 19.94
N ARG A 196 23.48 2.44 20.78
CA ARG A 196 24.72 1.80 21.26
C ARG A 196 25.44 0.95 20.21
N ARG A 197 24.77 0.61 19.11
CA ARG A 197 25.32 -0.30 18.08
C ARG A 197 26.17 0.47 17.08
N SER A 198 27.32 -0.11 16.74
CA SER A 198 28.26 0.49 15.78
C SER A 198 27.59 0.72 14.42
N ALA A 199 27.80 1.91 13.86
CA ALA A 199 27.30 2.29 12.54
C ALA A 199 27.90 1.42 11.44
N THR A 200 29.21 1.18 11.52
CA THR A 200 29.97 0.36 10.58
C THR A 200 30.57 -0.84 11.28
N GLY A 201 30.59 -2.01 10.63
CA GLY A 201 31.44 -3.12 11.08
C GLY A 201 32.91 -2.77 10.85
N ALA A 202 33.81 -3.29 11.70
CA ALA A 202 35.25 -3.22 11.41
C ALA A 202 35.52 -3.84 10.04
N THR A 203 36.22 -3.10 9.16
CA THR A 203 36.36 -3.34 7.71
C THR A 203 36.94 -4.71 7.30
N LYS A 204 37.40 -5.51 8.27
CA LYS A 204 37.97 -6.86 8.04
C LYS A 204 37.05 -8.03 8.39
N ASP A 205 35.89 -7.82 9.03
CA ASP A 205 34.98 -8.91 9.41
C ASP A 205 33.58 -8.70 8.84
N ALA A 206 33.29 -9.41 7.75
CA ALA A 206 32.01 -9.36 7.04
C ALA A 206 30.80 -9.72 7.94
N ARG A 207 31.00 -10.58 8.96
CA ARG A 207 29.92 -10.90 9.92
C ARG A 207 29.63 -9.72 10.85
N ARG A 208 30.65 -8.97 11.27
CA ARG A 208 30.47 -7.76 12.09
C ARG A 208 29.84 -6.62 11.28
N LEU A 209 30.14 -6.52 9.99
CA LEU A 209 29.50 -5.56 9.08
C LEU A 209 28.01 -5.89 8.87
N ALA A 210 27.66 -7.17 8.71
CA ALA A 210 26.27 -7.62 8.56
C ALA A 210 25.40 -7.40 9.81
N GLY A 211 26.03 -7.26 10.98
CA GLY A 211 25.40 -6.92 12.25
C GLY A 211 25.57 -5.45 12.66
N SER A 212 26.07 -4.57 11.78
CA SER A 212 26.08 -3.12 12.03
C SER A 212 24.75 -2.48 11.65
N THR A 213 24.45 -1.28 12.13
CA THR A 213 23.17 -0.61 11.79
C THR A 213 23.07 -0.32 10.29
N THR A 214 24.16 0.12 9.64
CA THR A 214 24.22 0.28 8.18
C THR A 214 24.06 -1.05 7.45
N GLY A 215 24.58 -2.15 7.99
CA GLY A 215 24.38 -3.50 7.44
C GLY A 215 22.92 -3.97 7.51
N ILE A 216 22.24 -3.69 8.63
CA ILE A 216 20.81 -4.00 8.81
C ILE A 216 19.96 -3.16 7.87
N VAL A 217 20.20 -1.85 7.80
CA VAL A 217 19.52 -0.96 6.85
C VAL A 217 19.78 -1.41 5.41
N GLY A 218 21.01 -1.79 5.07
CA GLY A 218 21.36 -2.32 3.75
C GLY A 218 20.56 -3.57 3.38
N LYS A 219 20.34 -4.50 4.32
CA LYS A 219 19.49 -5.69 4.11
C LYS A 219 18.02 -5.33 3.89
N ALA A 220 17.49 -4.37 4.66
CA ALA A 220 16.12 -3.88 4.48
C ALA A 220 15.94 -3.23 3.10
N VAL A 221 16.85 -2.35 2.70
CA VAL A 221 16.83 -1.69 1.38
C VAL A 221 17.00 -2.70 0.24
N ALA A 222 17.87 -3.71 0.40
CA ALA A 222 18.03 -4.78 -0.57
C ALA A 222 16.74 -5.59 -0.72
N PHE A 223 16.08 -5.95 0.39
CA PHE A 223 14.80 -6.64 0.36
C PHE A 223 13.71 -5.82 -0.35
N LEU A 224 13.61 -4.52 -0.07
CA LEU A 224 12.67 -3.64 -0.76
C LEU A 224 12.99 -3.52 -2.26
N THR A 225 14.28 -3.52 -2.63
CA THR A 225 14.70 -3.55 -4.03
C THR A 225 14.33 -4.86 -4.72
N ASP A 226 14.50 -5.99 -4.03
CA ASP A 226 14.14 -7.30 -4.55
C ASP A 226 12.62 -7.51 -4.65
N SER A 227 11.89 -6.86 -3.76
CA SER A 227 10.42 -6.77 -3.79
C SER A 227 9.89 -5.72 -4.77
N GLY A 228 10.76 -5.09 -5.59
CA GLY A 228 10.34 -4.14 -6.62
C GLY A 228 9.83 -2.78 -6.10
N PHE A 229 10.01 -2.50 -4.81
CA PHE A 229 9.59 -1.26 -4.17
C PHE A 229 10.64 -0.14 -4.32
N LEU A 230 11.90 -0.51 -4.40
CA LEU A 230 12.99 0.42 -4.66
C LEU A 230 13.73 0.05 -5.95
N GLN A 231 14.30 1.05 -6.59
CA GLN A 231 15.23 0.87 -7.70
C GLN A 231 16.57 1.51 -7.36
N ARG A 232 17.64 0.73 -7.46
CA ARG A 232 19.00 1.23 -7.28
C ARG A 232 19.42 2.12 -8.45
N THR A 233 20.02 3.26 -8.13
CA THR A 233 20.46 4.27 -9.10
C THR A 233 21.95 4.59 -9.02
N GLY A 234 22.65 4.18 -7.95
CA GLY A 234 24.09 4.39 -7.79
C GLY A 234 24.67 3.67 -6.57
N ASP A 235 26.00 3.75 -6.41
CA ASP A 235 26.76 3.08 -5.34
C ASP A 235 27.08 3.99 -4.15
N ASP A 236 26.81 5.29 -4.25
CA ASP A 236 27.20 6.28 -3.24
C ASP A 236 26.49 6.09 -1.89
N ALA A 237 27.21 6.40 -0.81
CA ALA A 237 26.68 6.42 0.57
C ALA A 237 25.96 5.11 0.99
N GLY A 238 26.55 3.97 0.62
CA GLY A 238 25.97 2.64 0.87
C GLY A 238 24.95 2.20 -0.19
N GLY A 239 24.85 2.93 -1.29
CA GLY A 239 23.91 2.75 -2.38
C GLY A 239 22.85 3.84 -2.40
N SER A 240 22.53 4.31 -3.61
CA SER A 240 21.47 5.28 -3.87
C SER A 240 20.27 4.62 -4.52
N TYR A 241 19.07 4.98 -4.07
CA TYR A 241 17.82 4.34 -4.46
C TYR A 241 16.73 5.37 -4.71
N ARG A 242 15.78 5.01 -5.57
CA ARG A 242 14.52 5.74 -5.78
C ARG A 242 13.31 4.84 -5.54
N THR A 243 12.19 5.43 -5.15
CA THR A 243 10.93 4.70 -4.97
C THR A 243 10.28 4.30 -6.29
N THR A 244 9.42 3.29 -6.24
CA THR A 244 8.51 2.92 -7.32
C THR A 244 7.06 3.27 -6.96
N ALA A 245 6.18 3.32 -7.97
CA ALA A 245 4.74 3.50 -7.77
C ALA A 245 4.15 2.46 -6.80
N ARG A 246 4.56 1.20 -6.94
CA ARG A 246 4.13 0.12 -6.04
C ARG A 246 4.52 0.37 -4.59
N TYR A 247 5.68 0.96 -4.32
CA TYR A 247 6.06 1.28 -2.94
C TYR A 247 5.24 2.41 -2.35
N GLN A 248 4.96 3.45 -3.13
CA GLN A 248 4.08 4.54 -2.71
C GLN A 248 2.70 4.01 -2.34
N LEU A 249 2.12 3.14 -3.17
CA LEU A 249 0.84 2.48 -2.91
C LEU A 249 0.89 1.63 -1.64
N GLN A 250 1.95 0.84 -1.46
CA GLN A 250 2.12 0.02 -0.25
C GLN A 250 2.20 0.89 1.02
N VAL A 251 2.97 1.98 0.99
CA VAL A 251 3.10 2.89 2.15
C VAL A 251 1.78 3.61 2.42
N ARG A 252 1.06 4.03 1.37
CA ARG A 252 -0.25 4.66 1.49
C ARG A 252 -1.28 3.72 2.14
N ASP A 253 -1.32 2.47 1.71
CA ASP A 253 -2.20 1.43 2.26
C ASP A 253 -1.90 1.18 3.76
N MET A 254 -0.62 1.01 4.11
CA MET A 254 -0.20 0.81 5.50
C MET A 254 -0.49 2.04 6.38
N ALA A 255 -0.21 3.25 5.88
CA ALA A 255 -0.46 4.49 6.62
C ALA A 255 -1.97 4.72 6.83
N GLY A 256 -2.79 4.40 5.83
CA GLY A 256 -4.25 4.45 5.95
C GLY A 256 -4.79 3.46 6.98
N SER A 257 -4.29 2.23 6.97
CA SER A 257 -4.67 1.20 7.93
C SER A 257 -4.27 1.57 9.37
N ALA A 258 -3.06 2.11 9.55
CA ALA A 258 -2.60 2.60 10.86
C ALA A 258 -3.43 3.78 11.36
N ALA A 259 -3.72 4.76 10.49
CA ALA A 259 -4.57 5.89 10.87
C ALA A 259 -5.99 5.45 11.25
N MET A 260 -6.57 4.48 10.54
CA MET A 260 -7.87 3.90 10.89
C MET A 260 -7.83 3.21 12.25
N ALA A 261 -6.78 2.42 12.53
CA ALA A 261 -6.61 1.76 13.84
C ALA A 261 -6.56 2.78 14.99
N GLU A 262 -5.80 3.88 14.83
CA GLU A 262 -5.76 4.95 15.83
C GLU A 262 -7.14 5.62 16.02
N LEU A 263 -7.91 5.84 14.96
CA LEU A 263 -9.27 6.39 15.08
C LEU A 263 -10.22 5.44 15.81
N LEU A 264 -10.07 4.13 15.62
CA LEU A 264 -10.83 3.10 16.33
C LEU A 264 -10.43 3.08 17.82
N ASP A 265 -9.14 3.12 18.13
CA ASP A 265 -8.63 3.15 19.50
C ASP A 265 -9.04 4.43 20.25
N LEU A 266 -9.12 5.56 19.55
CA LEU A 266 -9.65 6.82 20.06
C LEU A 266 -11.18 6.84 20.15
N GLY A 267 -11.88 5.80 19.66
CA GLY A 267 -13.34 5.71 19.65
C GLY A 267 -14.03 6.71 18.71
N ILE A 268 -13.28 7.29 17.76
CA ILE A 268 -13.80 8.29 16.80
C ILE A 268 -14.59 7.60 15.69
N VAL A 269 -14.17 6.40 15.27
CA VAL A 269 -14.87 5.59 14.28
C VAL A 269 -15.53 4.40 14.99
N PRO A 270 -16.84 4.19 14.85
CA PRO A 270 -17.47 2.98 15.38
C PRO A 270 -17.07 1.76 14.53
N VAL A 271 -16.73 0.64 15.18
CA VAL A 271 -16.73 -0.67 14.51
C VAL A 271 -18.20 -1.02 14.22
N THR A 272 -18.65 -0.75 13.00
CA THR A 272 -19.94 -1.26 12.52
C THR A 272 -19.76 -2.72 12.10
N ASP A 273 -20.80 -3.51 12.25
CA ASP A 273 -20.89 -4.94 11.92
C ASP A 273 -20.84 -5.24 10.40
N GLY A 274 -20.22 -4.36 9.61
CA GLY A 274 -20.19 -4.42 8.16
C GLY A 274 -21.48 -3.94 7.49
N SER A 275 -22.49 -3.49 8.24
CA SER A 275 -23.60 -2.72 7.67
C SER A 275 -23.24 -1.24 7.59
N ALA A 276 -23.26 -0.68 6.38
CA ALA A 276 -23.00 0.74 6.16
C ALA A 276 -24.09 1.59 6.83
N THR A 277 -23.83 2.06 8.05
CA THR A 277 -24.71 2.99 8.72
C THR A 277 -23.91 4.21 9.16
N LEU A 278 -24.23 5.37 8.59
CA LEU A 278 -23.75 6.65 9.10
C LEU A 278 -24.45 6.91 10.44
N LEU A 279 -23.68 7.21 11.49
CA LEU A 279 -24.28 7.76 12.70
C LEU A 279 -24.90 9.12 12.34
N PRO A 280 -26.19 9.36 12.65
CA PRO A 280 -26.73 10.71 12.57
C PRO A 280 -25.94 11.61 13.53
N PRO A 281 -25.80 12.91 13.20
CA PRO A 281 -25.24 13.87 14.15
C PRO A 281 -26.03 13.81 15.47
N PRO A 282 -25.38 14.00 16.63
CA PRO A 282 -26.09 14.05 17.89
C PRO A 282 -27.18 15.13 17.81
N GLU A 283 -28.43 14.75 18.06
CA GLU A 283 -29.53 15.70 18.20
C GLU A 283 -29.34 16.45 19.52
N GLY A 284 -28.92 17.70 19.41
CA GLY A 284 -28.80 18.63 20.52
C GLY A 284 -28.40 20.00 19.98
N ASP A 285 -29.33 20.96 20.05
CA ASP A 285 -29.04 22.39 19.92
C ASP A 285 -28.08 22.77 21.06
N ASP A 286 -26.78 22.67 20.81
CA ASP A 286 -25.71 23.39 21.52
C ASP A 286 -24.46 23.37 20.63
N LEU A 287 -24.61 23.84 19.39
CA LEU A 287 -23.50 24.38 18.61
C LEU A 287 -23.24 25.82 19.06
N GLU A 288 -22.96 26.03 20.36
CA GLU A 288 -22.22 27.21 20.75
C GLU A 288 -20.78 27.02 20.28
N LEU A 289 -20.48 27.59 19.11
CA LEU A 289 -19.13 27.98 18.73
C LEU A 289 -18.52 28.72 19.91
N ALA A 290 -17.64 28.06 20.67
CA ALA A 290 -16.86 28.71 21.71
C ALA A 290 -16.14 29.90 21.07
N ALA A 291 -16.55 31.11 21.43
CA ALA A 291 -16.17 32.36 20.78
C ALA A 291 -14.66 32.68 20.84
N ASP A 292 -13.86 31.85 21.51
CA ASP A 292 -12.41 31.99 21.66
C ASP A 292 -11.60 30.79 21.10
N ALA A 293 -12.19 29.91 20.30
CA ALA A 293 -11.43 28.91 19.52
C ALA A 293 -10.78 29.58 18.28
N GLY A 294 -9.84 30.50 18.53
CA GLY A 294 -8.99 31.07 17.49
C GLY A 294 -8.12 29.98 16.87
N LEU A 295 -8.50 29.50 15.68
CA LEU A 295 -7.64 28.68 14.84
C LEU A 295 -6.40 29.52 14.45
N PRO A 296 -5.17 29.11 14.79
CA PRO A 296 -3.99 29.91 14.53
C PRO A 296 -3.45 29.59 13.13
N PHE A 297 -4.18 29.96 12.08
CA PHE A 297 -3.62 29.97 10.72
C PHE A 297 -4.22 31.12 9.92
N HIS A 298 -3.66 32.32 10.14
CA HIS A 298 -3.42 33.32 9.09
C HIS A 298 -2.49 34.43 9.63
N ALA A 299 -1.20 34.26 9.37
CA ALA A 299 -0.22 35.31 9.05
C ALA A 299 0.96 34.67 8.31
#